data_AF-A0A2S9A0E1-F1
#
_entry.id   AF-A0A2S9A0E1-F1
#
_cell.length_a   1.000
_cell.length_b   1.000
_cell.length_c   1.000
_cell.angle_alpha   90.00
_cell.angle_beta   90.00
_cell.angle_gamma   90.00
#
_symmetry.space_group_name_H-M   'P 1'
#
loop_
_entity.id
_entity.type
_entity.pdbx_description
1 polymer ?
#
loop_
_entity_poly.entity_id
_entity_poly.type
_entity_poly.pdbx_seq_one_letter_code
_entity_poly.pdbx_strand_id
1 'polypeptide(L)'
;MNVADDESMPAPGAPDPLDVAREGGHELAVGFGSAGPVGGVSPGQAPAPADPAPRRRRRVVLARSLSIAGVLLLAGVGAVLQLTANLGYDQAHTQLATALTKQGDEASNNERVRAVDDESARAADVLLGVTDPALVTDAHRAGLTTARDRAQKASAAAMSLTSARVPEPGTKPSWFWELYARTARLEADSREVSTLTSALGHSSEELGSATSAIGETGLAVVKAAGGLAAQIESDNTPSPNEGVLTLRELSAQLVATTSFDEQVAQGFRDYATTVQQVRDGHVATLAAEAGPLQGARQQIEDFARSLVPGVLLDFQWADRVNDLGGDNGYLSGETRTPIESGQYATILLSNSVAEEWPGDSSRALVAHEAGHAIATKCRSMVDNTDSASAEAWATAWAIGMGFTDPGNGTQAYGSPPDAVVQQAMACR
;
A
#
# COMPACT_ATOMS: atom_id res chain seq x y z
N MET A 1 -22.91 -20.46 -34.09
CA MET A 1 -22.45 -19.10 -33.73
C MET A 1 -20.94 -19.17 -33.62
N ASN A 2 -20.26 -18.28 -34.34
CA ASN A 2 -18.85 -18.37 -34.69
C ASN A 2 -17.92 -18.37 -33.47
N VAL A 3 -16.99 -19.32 -33.45
CA VAL A 3 -15.78 -19.27 -32.63
C VAL A 3 -14.75 -18.50 -33.45
N ALA A 4 -14.41 -17.31 -32.98
CA ALA A 4 -13.33 -16.50 -33.54
C ALA A 4 -12.23 -16.43 -32.48
N ASP A 5 -11.04 -16.81 -32.93
CA ASP A 5 -9.75 -16.62 -32.28
C ASP A 5 -9.55 -15.13 -31.92
N ASP A 6 -8.98 -14.85 -30.74
CA ASP A 6 -8.46 -13.52 -30.43
C ASP A 6 -7.06 -13.60 -29.76
N GLU A 7 -6.09 -13.45 -30.65
CA GLU A 7 -4.81 -12.75 -30.56
C GLU A 7 -4.21 -12.43 -29.18
N SER A 8 -3.11 -13.14 -28.92
CA SER A 8 -2.00 -12.77 -28.05
C SER A 8 -1.39 -11.40 -28.38
N MET A 9 -1.38 -10.48 -27.42
CA MET A 9 -0.66 -9.19 -27.50
C MET A 9 0.86 -9.34 -27.28
N PRO A 10 1.70 -8.57 -28.00
CA PRO A 10 3.15 -8.55 -27.80
C PRO A 10 3.59 -7.58 -26.69
N ALA A 11 4.67 -7.97 -26.00
CA ALA A 11 5.35 -7.16 -24.99
C ALA A 11 6.10 -5.95 -25.61
N PRO A 12 6.22 -4.81 -24.89
CA PRO A 12 6.99 -3.67 -25.35
C PRO A 12 8.50 -3.92 -25.26
N GLY A 13 9.19 -3.72 -26.38
CA GLY A 13 10.63 -3.89 -26.53
C GLY A 13 11.46 -2.84 -25.81
N ALA A 14 12.56 -3.28 -25.21
CA ALA A 14 13.64 -2.45 -24.70
C ALA A 14 14.57 -2.02 -25.85
N PRO A 15 15.13 -0.79 -25.83
CA PRO A 15 16.14 -0.38 -26.81
C PRO A 15 17.52 -0.94 -26.49
N ASP A 16 18.18 -1.47 -27.52
CA ASP A 16 19.59 -1.88 -27.52
C ASP A 16 20.55 -0.70 -27.23
N PRO A 17 21.64 -0.92 -26.48
CA PRO A 17 22.72 0.03 -26.33
C PRO A 17 23.64 0.03 -27.56
N LEU A 18 23.81 1.21 -28.16
CA LEU A 18 24.78 1.44 -29.24
C LEU A 18 26.21 1.38 -28.71
N ASP A 19 26.95 0.51 -29.37
CA ASP A 19 28.38 0.30 -29.38
C ASP A 19 29.10 1.54 -29.95
N VAL A 20 29.99 2.18 -29.18
CA VAL A 20 30.98 3.14 -29.72
C VAL A 20 32.32 2.95 -29.02
N ALA A 21 33.20 2.23 -29.70
CA ALA A 21 34.63 2.27 -29.43
C ALA A 21 35.33 3.23 -30.42
N ARG A 22 36.34 3.95 -29.89
CA ARG A 22 37.72 4.00 -30.42
C ARG A 22 38.29 5.38 -30.80
N GLU A 23 39.42 5.66 -30.13
CA GLU A 23 40.65 6.40 -30.49
C GLU A 23 40.63 7.88 -30.90
N GLY A 24 41.50 8.64 -30.22
CA GLY A 24 41.98 9.95 -30.66
C GLY A 24 42.85 10.60 -29.59
N GLY A 25 44.10 10.12 -29.43
CA GLY A 25 45.10 10.77 -28.58
C GLY A 25 45.73 11.97 -29.26
N HIS A 26 46.09 13.00 -28.48
CA HIS A 26 47.18 13.91 -28.81
C HIS A 26 47.87 14.41 -27.54
N GLU A 27 49.15 14.04 -27.42
CA GLU A 27 50.14 14.61 -26.52
C GLU A 27 50.38 16.10 -26.85
N LEU A 28 50.60 16.93 -25.84
CA LEU A 28 51.33 18.18 -26.00
C LEU A 28 52.47 18.28 -24.98
N ALA A 29 53.65 18.41 -25.57
CA ALA A 29 54.95 18.29 -24.94
C ALA A 29 55.42 19.59 -24.26
N VAL A 30 56.28 19.36 -23.27
CA VAL A 30 57.13 20.31 -22.56
C VAL A 30 58.31 20.69 -23.46
N GLY A 31 58.74 21.95 -23.46
CA GLY A 31 59.95 22.40 -24.18
C GLY A 31 60.63 23.60 -23.56
N PHE A 32 61.77 23.36 -22.90
CA PHE A 32 62.82 24.34 -22.55
C PHE A 32 63.80 24.49 -23.73
N GLY A 33 64.43 25.67 -23.91
CA GLY A 33 65.59 25.81 -24.80
C GLY A 33 66.14 27.23 -24.98
N SER A 34 67.46 27.37 -24.84
CA SER A 34 68.28 28.60 -24.76
C SER A 34 69.06 28.97 -26.05
N ALA A 35 69.49 30.25 -26.14
CA ALA A 35 70.79 30.81 -26.63
C ALA A 35 71.21 30.93 -28.14
N GLY A 36 71.39 32.21 -28.60
CA GLY A 36 72.49 32.83 -29.41
C GLY A 36 72.71 32.49 -30.92
N PRO A 37 73.64 33.14 -31.69
CA PRO A 37 74.19 34.54 -31.71
C PRO A 37 74.54 35.15 -33.13
N VAL A 38 75.10 36.40 -33.18
CA VAL A 38 75.96 37.12 -34.22
C VAL A 38 75.38 37.45 -35.63
N GLY A 39 75.58 38.58 -36.35
CA GLY A 39 76.27 39.89 -36.18
C GLY A 39 76.44 40.66 -37.53
N GLY A 40 76.79 41.97 -37.46
CA GLY A 40 77.44 42.81 -38.52
C GLY A 40 76.54 43.55 -39.55
N VAL A 41 76.78 44.76 -40.08
CA VAL A 41 77.93 45.71 -40.14
C VAL A 41 77.42 47.13 -40.54
N SER A 42 78.11 48.19 -40.09
CA SER A 42 77.98 49.65 -40.39
C SER A 42 78.96 50.05 -41.53
N PRO A 43 78.89 51.22 -42.26
CA PRO A 43 79.28 52.53 -41.67
C PRO A 43 78.78 53.81 -42.40
N GLY A 44 79.10 55.00 -41.85
CA GLY A 44 79.18 56.27 -42.59
C GLY A 44 79.03 57.53 -41.73
N GLN A 45 80.10 58.32 -41.58
CA GLN A 45 80.27 59.38 -40.57
C GLN A 45 80.64 60.75 -41.19
N ALA A 46 80.32 61.83 -40.45
CA ALA A 46 80.95 63.17 -40.37
C ALA A 46 80.23 64.37 -41.07
N PRO A 47 80.45 65.64 -40.64
CA PRO A 47 80.70 66.17 -39.28
C PRO A 47 79.86 67.44 -38.92
N ALA A 48 80.13 67.99 -37.72
CA ALA A 48 79.40 69.01 -36.93
C ALA A 48 79.29 70.44 -37.50
N PRO A 49 78.47 71.32 -36.87
CA PRO A 49 79.05 72.31 -35.93
C PRO A 49 78.22 72.58 -34.63
N ALA A 50 78.74 73.49 -33.80
CA ALA A 50 78.64 73.62 -32.34
C ALA A 50 77.43 74.39 -31.73
N ASP A 51 77.11 74.01 -30.48
CA ASP A 51 76.51 74.70 -29.30
C ASP A 51 75.49 75.86 -29.45
N PRO A 52 74.38 75.84 -28.65
CA PRO A 52 74.48 76.33 -27.27
C PRO A 52 73.74 75.48 -26.21
N ALA A 53 74.27 75.52 -24.98
CA ALA A 53 73.73 74.88 -23.79
C ALA A 53 72.36 75.43 -23.33
N PRO A 54 71.39 74.56 -22.94
CA PRO A 54 70.28 74.98 -22.08
C PRO A 54 70.41 74.37 -20.67
N ARG A 55 70.62 75.26 -19.69
CA ARG A 55 70.46 75.00 -18.27
C ARG A 55 68.97 74.78 -17.93
N ARG A 56 68.69 73.89 -16.96
CA ARG A 56 67.40 73.59 -16.25
C ARG A 56 66.36 72.69 -16.95
N ARG A 57 66.49 71.35 -16.87
CA ARG A 57 65.35 70.40 -17.04
C ARG A 57 65.31 69.19 -16.07
N ARG A 58 66.18 69.10 -15.06
CA ARG A 58 66.19 67.96 -14.11
C ARG A 58 64.95 67.86 -13.21
N ARG A 59 64.14 68.92 -13.05
CA ARG A 59 62.89 68.89 -12.27
C ARG A 59 61.67 68.34 -13.05
N VAL A 60 61.69 68.36 -14.39
CA VAL A 60 60.54 67.90 -15.21
C VAL A 60 60.58 66.40 -15.46
N VAL A 61 61.77 65.79 -15.54
CA VAL A 61 61.92 64.33 -15.68
C VAL A 61 61.54 63.60 -14.38
N LEU A 62 61.93 64.15 -13.21
CA LEU A 62 61.55 63.59 -11.91
C LEU A 62 60.04 63.71 -11.64
N ALA A 63 59.42 64.82 -12.06
CA ALA A 63 57.98 65.01 -11.97
C ALA A 63 57.22 64.01 -12.86
N ARG A 64 57.69 63.74 -14.10
CA ARG A 64 57.08 62.76 -15.00
C ARG A 64 57.27 61.30 -14.55
N SER A 65 58.41 60.95 -13.97
CA SER A 65 58.64 59.59 -13.43
C SER A 65 57.79 59.30 -12.18
N LEU A 66 57.55 60.31 -11.32
CA LEU A 66 56.62 60.20 -10.19
C LEU A 66 55.16 60.03 -10.66
N SER A 67 54.76 60.69 -11.74
CA SER A 67 53.43 60.49 -12.34
C SER A 67 53.25 59.07 -12.90
N ILE A 68 54.25 58.54 -13.61
CA ILE A 68 54.21 57.19 -14.17
C ILE A 68 54.21 56.13 -13.05
N ALA A 69 55.05 56.29 -12.03
CA ALA A 69 55.07 55.40 -10.87
C ALA A 69 53.73 55.44 -10.11
N GLY A 70 53.12 56.62 -9.95
CA GLY A 70 51.79 56.76 -9.36
C GLY A 70 50.70 56.06 -10.17
N VAL A 71 50.71 56.19 -11.50
CA VAL A 71 49.76 55.50 -12.40
C VAL A 71 49.94 53.98 -12.36
N LEU A 72 51.19 53.49 -12.37
CA LEU A 72 51.46 52.04 -12.27
C LEU A 72 51.03 51.47 -10.91
N LEU A 73 51.19 52.23 -9.83
CA LEU A 73 50.78 51.82 -8.49
C LEU A 73 49.24 51.79 -8.39
N LEU A 74 48.55 52.78 -8.95
CA LEU A 74 47.07 52.78 -9.06
C LEU A 74 46.56 51.64 -9.95
N ALA A 75 47.22 51.35 -11.06
CA ALA A 75 46.88 50.22 -11.93
C ALA A 75 47.11 48.87 -11.23
N GLY A 76 48.20 48.74 -10.47
CA GLY A 76 48.49 47.56 -9.65
C GLY A 76 47.44 47.34 -8.56
N VAL A 77 47.05 48.39 -7.83
CA VAL A 77 45.96 48.33 -6.84
C VAL A 77 44.63 47.95 -7.51
N GLY A 78 44.32 48.55 -8.66
CA GLY A 78 43.12 48.21 -9.44
C GLY A 78 43.10 46.75 -9.89
N ALA A 79 44.22 46.21 -10.35
CA ALA A 79 44.35 44.81 -10.76
C ALA A 79 44.16 43.84 -9.57
N VAL A 80 44.73 44.15 -8.40
CA VAL A 80 44.54 43.36 -7.19
C VAL A 80 43.08 43.39 -6.74
N LEU A 81 42.44 44.57 -6.69
CA LEU A 81 41.02 44.71 -6.34
C LEU A 81 40.12 43.95 -7.31
N GLN A 82 40.41 44.03 -8.62
CA GLN A 82 39.69 43.29 -9.64
C GLN A 82 39.83 41.77 -9.46
N LEU A 83 41.04 41.27 -9.18
CA LEU A 83 41.28 39.85 -8.95
C LEU A 83 40.54 39.36 -7.70
N THR A 84 40.67 40.08 -6.58
CA THR A 84 39.96 39.74 -5.33
C THR A 84 38.45 39.77 -5.51
N ALA A 85 37.90 40.76 -6.20
CA ALA A 85 36.48 40.85 -6.49
C ALA A 85 35.99 39.70 -7.40
N ASN A 86 36.79 39.27 -8.37
CA ASN A 86 36.47 38.10 -9.21
C ASN A 86 36.45 36.80 -8.40
N LEU A 87 37.47 36.55 -7.57
CA LEU A 87 37.53 35.36 -6.72
C LEU A 87 36.38 35.33 -5.71
N GLY A 88 36.07 36.46 -5.08
CA GLY A 88 34.94 36.57 -4.16
C GLY A 88 33.59 36.33 -4.86
N TYR A 89 33.41 36.87 -6.07
CA TYR A 89 32.24 36.58 -6.90
C TYR A 89 32.14 35.09 -7.24
N ASP A 90 33.22 34.46 -7.74
CA ASP A 90 33.18 33.07 -8.18
C ASP A 90 32.92 32.10 -7.02
N GLN A 91 33.46 32.42 -5.83
CA GLN A 91 33.14 31.70 -4.59
C GLN A 91 31.67 31.85 -4.21
N ALA A 92 31.13 33.07 -4.15
CA ALA A 92 29.73 33.30 -3.79
C ALA A 92 28.76 32.70 -4.81
N HIS A 93 29.10 32.74 -6.10
CA HIS A 93 28.35 32.10 -7.17
C HIS A 93 28.33 30.58 -7.01
N THR A 94 29.47 29.96 -6.72
CA THR A 94 29.57 28.51 -6.46
C THR A 94 28.76 28.10 -5.23
N GLN A 95 28.78 28.92 -4.17
CA GLN A 95 27.97 28.69 -2.97
C GLN A 95 26.47 28.75 -3.29
N LEU A 96 26.01 29.77 -4.03
CA LEU A 96 24.62 29.86 -4.45
C LEU A 96 24.25 28.65 -5.32
N ALA A 97 25.04 28.29 -6.32
CA ALA A 97 24.79 27.13 -7.17
C ALA A 97 24.65 25.83 -6.36
N THR A 98 25.51 25.62 -5.36
CA THR A 98 25.42 24.47 -4.46
C THR A 98 24.14 24.50 -3.62
N ALA A 99 23.75 25.68 -3.12
CA ALA A 99 22.51 25.84 -2.37
C ALA A 99 21.27 25.55 -3.24
N LEU A 100 21.28 26.00 -4.51
CA LEU A 100 20.22 25.73 -5.48
C LEU A 100 20.07 24.24 -5.78
N THR A 101 21.17 23.51 -5.99
CA THR A 101 21.11 22.05 -6.19
C THR A 101 20.47 21.35 -4.99
N LYS A 102 20.91 21.67 -3.77
CA LYS A 102 20.33 21.09 -2.55
C LYS A 102 18.85 21.45 -2.38
N GLN A 103 18.47 22.68 -2.71
CA GLN A 103 17.06 23.09 -2.67
C GLN A 103 16.22 22.29 -3.67
N GLY A 104 16.73 22.03 -4.89
CA GLY A 104 16.06 21.21 -5.89
C GLY A 104 15.89 19.75 -5.45
N ASP A 105 16.91 19.18 -4.80
CA ASP A 105 16.85 17.82 -4.24
C ASP A 105 15.77 17.73 -3.15
N GLU A 106 15.73 18.68 -2.22
CA GLU A 106 14.72 18.72 -1.16
C GLU A 106 13.30 18.99 -1.69
N ALA A 107 13.17 19.84 -2.72
CA ALA A 107 11.89 20.05 -3.38
C ALA A 107 11.36 18.76 -4.02
N SER A 108 12.23 18.02 -4.73
CA SER A 108 11.88 16.73 -5.34
C SER A 108 11.54 15.67 -4.30
N ASN A 109 12.29 15.64 -3.18
CA ASN A 109 12.00 14.78 -2.05
C ASN A 109 10.60 15.06 -1.47
N ASN A 110 10.27 16.34 -1.27
CA ASN A 110 8.98 16.77 -0.75
C ASN A 110 7.82 16.35 -1.68
N GLU A 111 7.96 16.52 -3.01
CA GLU A 111 6.96 16.05 -3.99
C GLU A 111 6.71 14.55 -3.90
N ARG A 112 7.75 13.74 -3.73
CA ARG A 112 7.63 12.29 -3.57
C ARG A 112 6.90 11.92 -2.27
N VAL A 113 7.20 12.59 -1.15
CA VAL A 113 6.50 12.35 0.12
C VAL A 113 5.02 12.74 0.01
N ARG A 114 4.70 13.84 -0.70
CA ARG A 114 3.31 14.23 -0.98
C ARG A 114 2.53 13.20 -1.79
N ALA A 115 3.15 12.54 -2.77
CA ALA A 115 2.47 11.48 -3.51
C ALA A 115 2.04 10.31 -2.61
N VAL A 116 2.89 9.94 -1.63
CA VAL A 116 2.58 8.90 -0.62
C VAL A 116 1.51 9.39 0.36
N ASP A 117 1.54 10.67 0.74
CA ASP A 117 0.51 11.29 1.57
C ASP A 117 -0.86 11.26 0.90
N ASP A 118 -0.93 11.61 -0.39
CA ASP A 118 -2.18 11.60 -1.17
C ASP A 118 -2.79 10.19 -1.24
N GLU A 119 -1.97 9.14 -1.36
CA GLU A 119 -2.43 7.74 -1.30
C GLU A 119 -2.96 7.38 0.09
N SER A 120 -2.21 7.74 1.14
CA SER A 120 -2.62 7.48 2.53
C SER A 120 -3.91 8.21 2.90
N ALA A 121 -4.09 9.44 2.41
CA ALA A 121 -5.30 10.22 2.60
C ALA A 121 -6.52 9.57 1.92
N ARG A 122 -6.38 9.08 0.69
CA ARG A 122 -7.44 8.31 0.01
C ARG A 122 -7.79 7.04 0.77
N ALA A 123 -6.80 6.29 1.24
CA ALA A 123 -7.00 5.11 2.07
C ALA A 123 -7.76 5.43 3.37
N ALA A 124 -7.42 6.53 4.04
CA ALA A 124 -8.13 7.00 5.23
C ALA A 124 -9.59 7.37 4.93
N ASP A 125 -9.85 8.04 3.80
CA ASP A 125 -11.21 8.41 3.40
C ASP A 125 -12.08 7.18 3.11
N VAL A 126 -11.51 6.07 2.61
CA VAL A 126 -12.24 4.80 2.48
C VAL A 126 -12.74 4.28 3.84
N LEU A 127 -11.88 4.28 4.87
CA LEU A 127 -12.27 3.86 6.22
C LEU A 127 -13.33 4.79 6.82
N LEU A 128 -13.16 6.11 6.65
CA LEU A 128 -14.13 7.11 7.12
C LEU A 128 -15.49 6.98 6.43
N GLY A 129 -15.54 6.45 5.20
CA GLY A 129 -16.76 6.18 4.46
C GLY A 129 -17.58 5.00 4.97
N VAL A 130 -16.99 4.07 5.74
CA VAL A 130 -17.73 2.95 6.35
C VAL A 130 -18.55 3.48 7.52
N THR A 131 -19.87 3.39 7.46
CA THR A 131 -20.79 3.98 8.45
C THR A 131 -21.09 3.10 9.66
N ASP A 132 -20.73 1.81 9.62
CA ASP A 132 -20.97 0.88 10.73
C ASP A 132 -20.14 1.30 11.97
N PRO A 133 -20.78 1.70 13.09
CA PRO A 133 -20.08 2.13 14.30
C PRO A 133 -19.41 0.97 15.06
N ALA A 134 -19.81 -0.29 14.80
CA ALA A 134 -19.14 -1.45 15.37
C ALA A 134 -17.76 -1.69 14.71
N LEU A 135 -17.64 -1.40 13.40
CA LEU A 135 -16.38 -1.55 12.67
C LEU A 135 -15.49 -0.31 12.81
N VAL A 136 -16.08 0.89 12.74
CA VAL A 136 -15.35 2.15 12.87
C VAL A 136 -16.01 2.99 13.97
N THR A 137 -15.47 2.85 15.18
CA THR A 137 -15.93 3.58 16.38
C THR A 137 -15.74 5.08 16.23
N ASP A 138 -16.46 5.88 17.03
CA ASP A 138 -16.29 7.34 17.05
C ASP A 138 -14.85 7.77 17.38
N ALA A 139 -14.18 7.04 18.29
CA ALA A 139 -12.79 7.28 18.62
C ALA A 139 -11.86 7.02 17.42
N HIS A 140 -12.11 5.95 16.66
CA HIS A 140 -11.38 5.66 15.43
C HIS A 140 -11.59 6.74 14.37
N ARG A 141 -12.84 7.20 14.16
CA ARG A 141 -13.13 8.31 13.22
C ARG A 141 -12.45 9.60 13.62
N ALA A 142 -12.50 9.95 14.91
CA ALA A 142 -11.86 11.16 15.42
C ALA A 142 -10.33 11.09 15.25
N GLY A 143 -9.72 9.93 15.52
CA GLY A 143 -8.30 9.69 15.31
C GLY A 143 -7.89 9.82 13.85
N LEU A 144 -8.57 9.11 12.95
CA LEU A 144 -8.32 9.17 11.50
C LEU A 144 -8.52 10.58 10.94
N THR A 145 -9.59 11.26 11.33
CA THR A 145 -9.87 12.64 10.90
C THR A 145 -8.75 13.57 11.37
N THR A 146 -8.31 13.44 12.62
CA THR A 146 -7.20 14.26 13.16
C THR A 146 -5.90 14.01 12.40
N ALA A 147 -5.57 12.74 12.11
CA ALA A 147 -4.37 12.40 11.35
C ALA A 147 -4.42 12.93 9.91
N ARG A 148 -5.56 12.77 9.23
CA ARG A 148 -5.78 13.29 7.87
C ARG A 148 -5.72 14.82 7.83
N ASP A 149 -6.35 15.50 8.77
CA ASP A 149 -6.35 16.97 8.81
C ASP A 149 -4.94 17.52 9.11
N ARG A 150 -4.12 16.80 9.90
CA ARG A 150 -2.69 17.11 10.11
C ARG A 150 -1.89 16.95 8.82
N ALA A 151 -2.08 15.83 8.12
CA ALA A 151 -1.44 15.55 6.83
C ALA A 151 -1.79 16.60 5.77
N GLN A 152 -3.07 16.96 5.62
CA GLN A 152 -3.52 18.00 4.70
C GLN A 152 -2.86 19.36 4.98
N LYS A 153 -2.72 19.74 6.26
CA LYS A 153 -2.02 20.98 6.63
C LYS A 153 -0.53 20.91 6.29
N ALA A 154 0.13 19.79 6.56
CA ALA A 154 1.53 19.58 6.23
C ALA A 154 1.76 19.59 4.71
N SER A 155 0.87 18.94 3.93
CA SER A 155 0.91 18.90 2.47
C SER A 155 0.71 20.30 1.86
N ALA A 156 -0.22 21.11 2.40
CA ALA A 156 -0.40 22.50 1.98
C ALA A 156 0.83 23.38 2.29
N ALA A 157 1.48 23.18 3.45
CA ALA A 157 2.72 23.90 3.79
C ALA A 157 3.86 23.52 2.84
N ALA A 158 4.01 22.23 2.57
CA ALA A 158 4.95 21.68 1.60
C ALA A 158 4.73 22.27 0.19
N MET A 159 3.49 22.29 -0.30
CA MET A 159 3.12 22.92 -1.58
C MET A 159 3.56 24.38 -1.66
N SER A 160 3.31 25.14 -0.59
CA SER A 160 3.67 26.55 -0.51
C SER A 160 5.18 26.75 -0.60
N LEU A 161 5.97 25.87 0.02
CA LEU A 161 7.44 25.95 0.02
C LEU A 161 8.03 25.55 -1.34
N THR A 162 7.53 24.48 -1.96
CA THR A 162 7.98 24.04 -3.30
C THR A 162 7.66 25.08 -4.38
N SER A 163 6.58 25.87 -4.19
CA SER A 163 6.19 26.95 -5.11
C SER A 163 6.93 28.27 -4.87
N ALA A 164 7.81 28.35 -3.86
CA ALA A 164 8.54 29.57 -3.55
C ALA A 164 9.51 29.94 -4.69
N ARG A 165 9.58 31.23 -5.04
CA ARG A 165 10.51 31.70 -6.06
C ARG A 165 11.95 31.58 -5.55
N VAL A 166 12.81 31.01 -6.38
CA VAL A 166 14.22 30.84 -6.07
C VAL A 166 15.06 31.93 -6.78
N PRO A 167 16.05 32.56 -6.12
CA PRO A 167 16.91 33.58 -6.73
C PRO A 167 17.74 33.04 -7.90
N GLU A 168 17.95 33.89 -8.91
CA GLU A 168 18.83 33.58 -10.04
C GLU A 168 20.18 34.35 -9.95
N PRO A 169 21.33 33.67 -10.22
CA PRO A 169 22.66 34.26 -10.11
C PRO A 169 22.93 35.41 -11.11
N GLY A 170 22.12 35.55 -12.17
CA GLY A 170 22.23 36.62 -13.16
C GLY A 170 23.58 36.67 -13.89
N THR A 171 23.83 37.75 -14.64
CA THR A 171 25.08 37.93 -15.41
C THR A 171 26.22 38.47 -14.55
N LYS A 172 27.44 37.93 -14.72
CA LYS A 172 28.66 38.39 -14.02
C LYS A 172 29.06 39.81 -14.46
N PRO A 173 29.16 40.79 -13.54
CA PRO A 173 29.65 42.13 -13.86
C PRO A 173 31.14 42.15 -14.21
N SER A 174 31.59 43.19 -14.91
CA SER A 174 32.99 43.31 -15.36
C SER A 174 33.88 44.16 -14.45
N TRP A 175 33.31 45.08 -13.67
CA TRP A 175 34.07 46.02 -12.82
C TRP A 175 34.09 45.64 -11.35
N PHE A 176 35.23 45.85 -10.66
CA PHE A 176 35.43 45.39 -9.28
C PHE A 176 34.37 45.89 -8.28
N TRP A 177 33.89 47.13 -8.39
CA TRP A 177 32.86 47.64 -7.48
C TRP A 177 31.49 46.99 -7.70
N GLU A 178 31.13 46.69 -8.94
CA GLU A 178 29.92 45.92 -9.27
C GLU A 178 30.04 44.46 -8.82
N LEU A 179 31.23 43.87 -8.98
CA LEU A 179 31.54 42.53 -8.49
C LEU A 179 31.36 42.46 -6.97
N TYR A 180 31.92 43.39 -6.18
CA TYR A 180 31.70 43.41 -4.73
C TYR A 180 30.21 43.55 -4.36
N ALA A 181 29.48 44.44 -5.02
CA ALA A 181 28.05 44.61 -4.78
C ALA A 181 27.25 43.34 -5.13
N ARG A 182 27.64 42.64 -6.21
CA ARG A 182 26.99 41.40 -6.63
C ARG A 182 27.37 40.21 -5.75
N THR A 183 28.60 40.11 -5.29
CA THR A 183 29.04 39.11 -4.29
C THR A 183 28.17 39.19 -3.04
N ALA A 184 27.98 40.39 -2.47
CA ALA A 184 27.14 40.56 -1.28
C ALA A 184 25.68 40.14 -1.50
N ARG A 185 25.14 40.34 -2.71
CA ARG A 185 23.79 39.84 -3.09
C ARG A 185 23.78 38.32 -3.22
N LEU A 186 24.74 37.72 -3.92
CA LEU A 186 24.83 36.25 -4.06
C LEU A 186 24.96 35.55 -2.71
N GLU A 187 25.70 36.13 -1.76
CA GLU A 187 25.79 35.63 -0.39
C GLU A 187 24.46 35.74 0.36
N ALA A 188 23.70 36.83 0.15
CA ALA A 188 22.36 36.98 0.71
C ALA A 188 21.38 35.96 0.11
N ASP A 189 21.37 35.83 -1.21
CA ASP A 189 20.57 34.86 -1.96
C ASP A 189 20.90 33.42 -1.51
N SER A 190 22.19 33.10 -1.32
CA SER A 190 22.65 31.79 -0.83
C SER A 190 22.10 31.47 0.57
N ARG A 191 22.06 32.46 1.48
CA ARG A 191 21.45 32.30 2.82
C ARG A 191 19.94 32.13 2.75
N GLU A 192 19.27 32.86 1.85
CA GLU A 192 17.83 32.72 1.61
C GLU A 192 17.49 31.32 1.10
N VAL A 193 18.20 30.84 0.07
CA VAL A 193 18.04 29.48 -0.46
C VAL A 193 18.31 28.43 0.62
N SER A 194 19.37 28.58 1.41
CA SER A 194 19.68 27.64 2.50
C SER A 194 18.57 27.59 3.58
N THR A 195 17.91 28.73 3.84
CA THR A 195 16.76 28.80 4.75
C THR A 195 15.55 28.07 4.15
N LEU A 196 15.29 28.27 2.85
CA LEU A 196 14.23 27.55 2.12
C LEU A 196 14.49 26.04 2.08
N THR A 197 15.72 25.60 1.81
CA THR A 197 16.12 24.18 1.85
C THR A 197 15.85 23.58 3.22
N SER A 198 16.21 24.29 4.30
CA SER A 198 15.95 23.82 5.66
C SER A 198 14.45 23.71 5.94
N ALA A 199 13.66 24.70 5.50
CA ALA A 199 12.20 24.67 5.64
C ALA A 199 11.55 23.52 4.84
N LEU A 200 12.03 23.23 3.63
CA LEU A 200 11.60 22.08 2.82
C LEU A 200 11.88 20.76 3.53
N GLY A 201 13.08 20.60 4.10
CA GLY A 201 13.46 19.40 4.88
C GLY A 201 12.53 19.19 6.09
N HIS A 202 12.32 20.23 6.91
CA HIS A 202 11.41 20.15 8.05
C HIS A 202 9.96 19.86 7.62
N SER A 203 9.52 20.45 6.51
CA SER A 203 8.20 20.18 5.95
C SER A 203 8.05 18.75 5.45
N SER A 204 9.10 18.16 4.88
CA SER A 204 9.11 16.77 4.45
C SER A 204 9.06 15.82 5.65
N GLU A 205 9.77 16.13 6.73
CA GLU A 205 9.74 15.36 7.98
C GLU A 205 8.36 15.41 8.64
N GLU A 206 7.77 16.60 8.76
CA GLU A 206 6.43 16.79 9.31
C GLU A 206 5.36 16.08 8.47
N LEU A 207 5.45 16.18 7.15
CA LEU A 207 4.55 15.47 6.25
C LEU A 207 4.70 13.96 6.39
N GLY A 208 5.93 13.42 6.35
CA GLY A 208 6.18 12.00 6.54
C GLY A 208 5.70 11.48 7.91
N SER A 209 5.85 12.28 8.96
CA SER A 209 5.29 11.96 10.29
C SER A 209 3.76 11.95 10.28
N ALA A 210 3.11 12.92 9.63
CA ALA A 210 1.66 12.97 9.52
C ALA A 210 1.10 11.79 8.70
N THR A 211 1.73 11.45 7.58
CA THR A 211 1.40 10.28 6.76
C THR A 211 1.58 8.97 7.56
N SER A 212 2.65 8.85 8.33
CA SER A 212 2.87 7.69 9.21
C SER A 212 1.77 7.56 10.27
N ALA A 213 1.30 8.67 10.83
CA ALA A 213 0.19 8.67 11.78
C ALA A 213 -1.14 8.19 11.14
N ILE A 214 -1.38 8.51 9.86
CA ILE A 214 -2.49 7.91 9.11
C ILE A 214 -2.31 6.40 9.01
N GLY A 215 -1.11 5.94 8.61
CA GLY A 215 -0.80 4.52 8.48
C GLY A 215 -1.00 3.73 9.78
N GLU A 216 -0.48 4.24 10.90
CA GLU A 216 -0.64 3.63 12.23
C GLU A 216 -2.10 3.59 12.68
N THR A 217 -2.82 4.71 12.52
CA THR A 217 -4.23 4.79 12.91
C THR A 217 -5.09 3.89 12.03
N GLY A 218 -4.89 3.91 10.71
CA GLY A 218 -5.60 3.05 9.75
C GLY A 218 -5.37 1.57 10.05
N LEU A 219 -4.11 1.17 10.30
CA LEU A 219 -3.76 -0.20 10.68
C LEU A 219 -4.44 -0.64 11.98
N ALA A 220 -4.52 0.25 12.98
CA ALA A 220 -5.22 -0.04 14.23
C ALA A 220 -6.72 -0.28 14.00
N VAL A 221 -7.37 0.54 13.15
CA VAL A 221 -8.79 0.40 12.82
C VAL A 221 -9.06 -0.94 12.13
N VAL A 222 -8.31 -1.26 11.05
CA VAL A 222 -8.57 -2.49 10.29
C VAL A 222 -8.34 -3.75 11.12
N LYS A 223 -7.34 -3.75 12.01
CA LYS A 223 -7.08 -4.88 12.92
C LYS A 223 -8.15 -5.04 13.98
N ALA A 224 -8.56 -3.93 14.60
CA ALA A 224 -9.62 -3.94 15.61
C ALA A 224 -10.92 -4.48 15.01
N ALA A 225 -11.30 -4.01 13.83
CA ALA A 225 -12.50 -4.46 13.13
C ALA A 225 -12.38 -5.91 12.63
N GLY A 226 -11.25 -6.30 12.05
CA GLY A 226 -11.00 -7.67 11.62
C GLY A 226 -11.13 -8.68 12.78
N GLY A 227 -10.75 -8.29 13.99
CA GLY A 227 -10.94 -9.09 15.21
C GLY A 227 -12.39 -9.33 15.64
N LEU A 228 -13.38 -8.66 15.03
CA LEU A 228 -14.80 -8.81 15.39
C LEU A 228 -15.51 -9.96 14.68
N ALA A 229 -14.89 -10.60 13.69
CA ALA A 229 -15.57 -11.59 12.83
C ALA A 229 -16.26 -12.72 13.60
N ALA A 230 -15.61 -13.29 14.62
CA ALA A 230 -16.20 -14.36 15.44
C ALA A 230 -17.44 -13.90 16.22
N GLN A 231 -17.42 -12.66 16.74
CA GLN A 231 -18.57 -12.08 17.42
C GLN A 231 -19.71 -11.80 16.42
N ILE A 232 -19.39 -11.23 15.27
CA ILE A 232 -20.36 -10.95 14.20
C ILE A 232 -21.02 -12.25 13.72
N GLU A 233 -20.24 -13.31 13.49
CA GLU A 233 -20.79 -14.61 13.14
C GLU A 233 -21.72 -15.17 14.23
N SER A 234 -21.29 -15.13 15.50
CA SER A 234 -22.08 -15.60 16.63
C SER A 234 -23.40 -14.84 16.79
N ASP A 235 -23.40 -13.52 16.56
CA ASP A 235 -24.59 -12.67 16.70
C ASP A 235 -25.58 -12.80 15.54
N ASN A 236 -25.15 -13.41 14.43
CA ASN A 236 -25.93 -13.51 13.19
C ASN A 236 -26.15 -14.96 12.76
N THR A 237 -26.23 -15.88 13.73
CA THR A 237 -26.64 -17.26 13.48
C THR A 237 -28.16 -17.39 13.62
N PRO A 238 -28.87 -18.01 12.66
CA PRO A 238 -28.36 -18.58 11.41
C PRO A 238 -28.10 -17.51 10.34
N SER A 239 -27.07 -17.68 9.51
CA SER A 239 -26.79 -16.90 8.28
C SER A 239 -26.19 -17.85 7.25
N PRO A 240 -26.40 -17.63 5.94
CA PRO A 240 -25.79 -18.46 4.89
C PRO A 240 -24.26 -18.59 5.06
N ASN A 241 -23.75 -19.82 5.03
CA ASN A 241 -22.34 -20.08 5.33
C ASN A 241 -21.35 -19.50 4.32
N GLU A 242 -21.74 -19.29 3.06
CA GLU A 242 -20.87 -18.65 2.05
C GLU A 242 -20.44 -17.25 2.49
N GLY A 243 -21.38 -16.46 3.03
CA GLY A 243 -21.10 -15.14 3.59
C GLY A 243 -20.22 -15.21 4.84
N VAL A 244 -20.46 -16.19 5.71
CA VAL A 244 -19.65 -16.44 6.92
C VAL A 244 -18.21 -16.84 6.57
N LEU A 245 -18.02 -17.69 5.56
CA LEU A 245 -16.70 -18.08 5.10
C LEU A 245 -15.93 -16.91 4.49
N THR A 246 -16.61 -16.10 3.66
CA THR A 246 -16.04 -14.86 3.11
C THR A 246 -15.66 -13.88 4.22
N LEU A 247 -16.51 -13.75 5.25
CA LEU A 247 -16.24 -12.92 6.43
C LEU A 247 -14.98 -13.38 7.16
N ARG A 248 -14.83 -14.69 7.40
CA ARG A 248 -13.66 -15.27 8.07
C ARG A 248 -12.38 -15.06 7.28
N GLU A 249 -12.42 -15.26 5.97
CA GLU A 249 -11.27 -15.08 5.09
C GLU A 249 -10.80 -13.62 5.07
N LEU A 250 -11.72 -12.68 4.82
CA LEU A 250 -11.38 -11.26 4.81
C LEU A 250 -10.90 -10.78 6.20
N SER A 251 -11.50 -11.26 7.27
CA SER A 251 -11.04 -11.01 8.64
C SER A 251 -9.60 -11.47 8.86
N ALA A 252 -9.26 -12.70 8.45
CA ALA A 252 -7.92 -13.25 8.59
C ALA A 252 -6.89 -12.40 7.83
N GLN A 253 -7.24 -11.94 6.62
CA GLN A 253 -6.39 -11.04 5.83
C GLN A 253 -6.15 -9.71 6.56
N LEU A 254 -7.19 -9.05 7.06
CA LEU A 254 -7.07 -7.77 7.79
C LEU A 254 -6.25 -7.89 9.09
N VAL A 255 -6.42 -8.98 9.83
CA VAL A 255 -5.66 -9.23 11.07
C VAL A 255 -4.18 -9.49 10.77
N ALA A 256 -3.88 -10.17 9.65
CA ALA A 256 -2.52 -10.49 9.22
C ALA A 256 -1.75 -9.30 8.63
N THR A 257 -2.44 -8.24 8.19
CA THR A 257 -1.83 -7.05 7.60
C THR A 257 -0.82 -6.36 8.54
N THR A 258 0.30 -5.90 7.99
CA THR A 258 1.39 -5.23 8.75
C THR A 258 1.61 -3.77 8.35
N SER A 259 1.04 -3.32 7.25
CA SER A 259 1.09 -1.94 6.74
C SER A 259 -0.30 -1.46 6.34
N PHE A 260 -0.51 -0.16 6.20
CA PHE A 260 -1.77 0.40 5.75
C PHE A 260 -1.56 1.18 4.45
N ASP A 261 -2.33 0.83 3.43
CA ASP A 261 -2.31 1.40 2.08
C ASP A 261 -3.72 1.35 1.46
N GLU A 262 -3.83 1.79 0.21
CA GLU A 262 -5.11 1.84 -0.52
C GLU A 262 -5.72 0.43 -0.73
N GLN A 263 -4.90 -0.60 -0.91
CA GLN A 263 -5.36 -1.98 -1.09
C GLN A 263 -5.97 -2.54 0.21
N VAL A 264 -5.31 -2.32 1.34
CA VAL A 264 -5.81 -2.71 2.66
C VAL A 264 -7.11 -1.97 2.98
N ALA A 265 -7.20 -0.68 2.64
CA ALA A 265 -8.42 0.10 2.83
C ALA A 265 -9.59 -0.42 1.98
N GLN A 266 -9.33 -0.86 0.75
CA GLN A 266 -10.34 -1.51 -0.09
C GLN A 266 -10.76 -2.87 0.48
N GLY A 267 -9.81 -3.71 0.92
CA GLY A 267 -10.13 -4.97 1.59
C GLY A 267 -10.97 -4.78 2.86
N PHE A 268 -10.75 -3.68 3.60
CA PHE A 268 -11.60 -3.29 4.73
C PHE A 268 -13.03 -2.94 4.31
N ARG A 269 -13.22 -2.26 3.18
CA ARG A 269 -14.55 -1.97 2.63
C ARG A 269 -15.28 -3.24 2.21
N ASP A 270 -14.57 -4.17 1.59
CA ASP A 270 -15.14 -5.46 1.16
C ASP A 270 -15.53 -6.30 2.39
N TYR A 271 -14.71 -6.27 3.44
CA TYR A 271 -15.04 -6.85 4.74
C TYR A 271 -16.30 -6.22 5.35
N ALA A 272 -16.39 -4.89 5.39
CA ALA A 272 -17.58 -4.20 5.91
C ALA A 272 -18.85 -4.52 5.11
N THR A 273 -18.73 -4.65 3.79
CA THR A 273 -19.84 -5.10 2.93
C THR A 273 -20.26 -6.53 3.26
N THR A 274 -19.30 -7.42 3.48
CA THR A 274 -19.54 -8.82 3.86
C THR A 274 -20.19 -8.93 5.24
N VAL A 275 -19.78 -8.11 6.20
CA VAL A 275 -20.45 -8.01 7.52
C VAL A 275 -21.92 -7.67 7.35
N GLN A 276 -22.25 -6.73 6.46
CA GLN A 276 -23.65 -6.40 6.19
C GLN A 276 -24.39 -7.55 5.49
N GLN A 277 -23.75 -8.25 4.55
CA GLN A 277 -24.34 -9.43 3.90
C GLN A 277 -24.65 -10.56 4.89
N VAL A 278 -23.79 -10.78 5.90
CA VAL A 278 -24.06 -11.77 6.96
C VAL A 278 -25.26 -11.36 7.82
N ARG A 279 -25.37 -10.07 8.19
CA ARG A 279 -26.53 -9.56 8.94
C ARG A 279 -27.83 -9.63 8.13
N ASP A 280 -27.78 -9.23 6.86
CA ASP A 280 -28.94 -9.28 5.96
C ASP A 280 -29.34 -10.73 5.69
N GLY A 281 -28.36 -11.62 5.51
CA GLY A 281 -28.55 -13.07 5.38
C GLY A 281 -29.24 -13.66 6.59
N HIS A 282 -28.83 -13.26 7.80
CA HIS A 282 -29.49 -13.68 9.04
C HIS A 282 -30.97 -13.28 9.09
N VAL A 283 -31.26 -12.00 8.81
CA VAL A 283 -32.65 -11.51 8.78
C VAL A 283 -33.47 -12.24 7.71
N ALA A 284 -32.88 -12.48 6.53
CA ALA A 284 -33.54 -13.19 5.43
C ALA A 284 -33.82 -14.66 5.79
N THR A 285 -32.89 -15.36 6.43
CA THR A 285 -33.08 -16.75 6.89
C THR A 285 -34.20 -16.83 7.91
N LEU A 286 -34.18 -15.97 8.94
CA LEU A 286 -35.27 -15.93 9.94
C LEU A 286 -36.63 -15.62 9.32
N ALA A 287 -36.66 -14.75 8.31
CA ALA A 287 -37.89 -14.44 7.58
C ALA A 287 -38.38 -15.61 6.72
N ALA A 288 -37.48 -16.35 6.07
CA ALA A 288 -37.82 -17.52 5.26
C ALA A 288 -38.35 -18.68 6.13
N GLU A 289 -37.87 -18.80 7.36
CA GLU A 289 -38.28 -19.84 8.31
C GLU A 289 -39.54 -19.48 9.11
N ALA A 290 -39.99 -18.23 9.02
CA ALA A 290 -41.15 -17.74 9.75
C ALA A 290 -42.42 -18.56 9.45
N GLY A 291 -43.22 -18.80 10.49
CA GLY A 291 -44.49 -19.52 10.38
C GLY A 291 -44.72 -20.50 11.54
N PRO A 292 -45.76 -21.34 11.45
CA PRO A 292 -46.14 -22.25 12.55
C PRO A 292 -45.03 -23.23 12.96
N LEU A 293 -44.14 -23.58 12.04
CA LEU A 293 -43.06 -24.55 12.27
C LEU A 293 -41.74 -23.92 12.74
N GLN A 294 -41.63 -22.57 12.80
CA GLN A 294 -40.38 -21.87 13.08
C GLN A 294 -39.71 -22.37 14.38
N GLY A 295 -40.50 -22.53 15.46
CA GLY A 295 -39.97 -22.98 16.75
C GLY A 295 -39.41 -24.41 16.72
N ALA A 296 -40.00 -25.31 15.93
CA ALA A 296 -39.51 -26.67 15.75
C ALA A 296 -38.25 -26.68 14.87
N ARG A 297 -38.25 -25.91 13.78
CA ARG A 297 -37.08 -25.75 12.90
C ARG A 297 -35.86 -25.30 13.68
N GLN A 298 -35.96 -24.22 14.46
CA GLN A 298 -34.84 -23.74 15.27
C GLN A 298 -34.28 -24.81 16.23
N GLN A 299 -35.16 -25.57 16.90
CA GLN A 299 -34.72 -26.65 17.79
C GLN A 299 -34.03 -27.78 17.03
N ILE A 300 -34.49 -28.12 15.83
CA ILE A 300 -33.87 -29.12 14.96
C ILE A 300 -32.48 -28.68 14.55
N GLU A 301 -32.33 -27.43 14.14
CA GLU A 301 -31.04 -26.91 13.70
C GLU A 301 -30.03 -26.82 14.86
N ASP A 302 -30.47 -26.33 16.02
CA ASP A 302 -29.63 -26.29 17.23
C ASP A 302 -29.22 -27.71 17.65
N PHE A 303 -30.15 -28.66 17.56
CA PHE A 303 -29.87 -30.07 17.82
C PHE A 303 -28.83 -30.61 16.84
N ALA A 304 -29.00 -30.41 15.53
CA ALA A 304 -28.04 -30.84 14.52
C ALA A 304 -26.65 -30.21 14.75
N ARG A 305 -26.57 -28.89 15.00
CA ARG A 305 -25.31 -28.19 15.32
C ARG A 305 -24.65 -28.76 16.58
N SER A 306 -25.43 -29.17 17.58
CA SER A 306 -24.91 -29.79 18.81
C SER A 306 -24.27 -31.17 18.57
N LEU A 307 -24.71 -31.88 17.53
CA LEU A 307 -24.14 -33.18 17.17
C LEU A 307 -22.78 -33.01 16.50
N VAL A 308 -22.60 -31.98 15.66
CA VAL A 308 -21.41 -31.82 14.79
C VAL A 308 -20.58 -30.57 15.09
N PRO A 309 -19.94 -30.50 16.27
CA PRO A 309 -19.18 -29.31 16.65
C PRO A 309 -18.04 -29.02 15.68
N GLY A 310 -17.98 -27.77 15.23
CA GLY A 310 -16.97 -27.28 14.29
C GLY A 310 -17.31 -27.45 12.81
N VAL A 311 -18.51 -27.96 12.48
CA VAL A 311 -19.04 -28.00 11.11
C VAL A 311 -19.99 -26.82 10.91
N LEU A 312 -19.80 -26.07 9.83
CA LEU A 312 -20.75 -25.06 9.40
C LEU A 312 -21.96 -25.74 8.73
N LEU A 313 -23.17 -25.44 9.22
CA LEU A 313 -24.43 -26.03 8.73
C LEU A 313 -25.37 -24.95 8.22
N ASP A 314 -25.85 -25.13 6.99
CA ASP A 314 -27.03 -24.44 6.46
C ASP A 314 -28.22 -25.38 6.50
N PHE A 315 -29.42 -24.81 6.58
CA PHE A 315 -30.67 -25.57 6.55
C PHE A 315 -31.56 -25.05 5.44
N GLN A 316 -32.26 -26.00 4.80
CA GLN A 316 -33.32 -25.71 3.85
C GLN A 316 -34.54 -26.54 4.23
N TRP A 317 -35.72 -25.96 4.03
CA TRP A 317 -36.99 -26.57 4.38
C TRP A 317 -37.89 -26.64 3.16
N ALA A 318 -38.47 -27.81 2.90
CA ALA A 318 -39.36 -28.03 1.77
C ALA A 318 -40.54 -28.93 2.18
N ASP A 319 -41.65 -28.88 1.44
CA ASP A 319 -42.77 -29.81 1.70
C ASP A 319 -42.35 -31.26 1.48
N ARG A 320 -41.46 -31.50 0.51
CA ARG A 320 -40.91 -32.81 0.21
C ARG A 320 -39.41 -32.74 -0.07
N VAL A 321 -38.72 -33.81 0.32
CA VAL A 321 -37.32 -34.09 0.00
C VAL A 321 -37.29 -35.50 -0.59
N ASN A 322 -36.62 -35.69 -1.73
CA ASN A 322 -36.62 -36.98 -2.45
C ASN A 322 -38.04 -37.57 -2.66
N ASP A 323 -39.01 -36.71 -2.99
CA ASP A 323 -40.45 -37.04 -3.13
C ASP A 323 -41.15 -37.58 -1.86
N LEU A 324 -40.52 -37.48 -0.70
CA LEU A 324 -41.03 -37.89 0.61
C LEU A 324 -41.29 -36.67 1.51
N GLY A 325 -42.37 -36.68 2.28
CA GLY A 325 -42.80 -35.54 3.12
C GLY A 325 -44.22 -35.08 2.84
N GLY A 326 -44.72 -34.24 3.75
CA GLY A 326 -46.04 -33.62 3.68
C GLY A 326 -47.16 -34.65 3.79
N ASP A 327 -48.03 -34.68 2.79
CA ASP A 327 -49.25 -35.48 2.78
C ASP A 327 -49.04 -37.01 2.76
N ASN A 328 -47.84 -37.50 2.45
CA ASN A 328 -47.55 -38.93 2.39
C ASN A 328 -47.01 -39.49 3.72
N GLY A 329 -46.85 -38.63 4.73
CA GLY A 329 -46.54 -39.02 6.11
C GLY A 329 -45.11 -39.55 6.33
N TYR A 330 -44.20 -39.38 5.37
CA TYR A 330 -42.81 -39.80 5.52
C TYR A 330 -41.92 -38.64 6.01
N LEU A 331 -40.97 -38.96 6.89
CA LEU A 331 -39.88 -38.05 7.24
C LEU A 331 -38.76 -38.22 6.21
N SER A 332 -38.17 -37.10 5.76
CA SER A 332 -37.08 -37.16 4.77
C SER A 332 -36.09 -36.02 4.95
N GLY A 333 -34.83 -36.35 4.69
CA GLY A 333 -33.70 -35.45 4.71
C GLY A 333 -32.76 -35.73 3.54
N GLU A 334 -31.95 -34.73 3.21
CA GLU A 334 -30.82 -34.86 2.31
C GLU A 334 -29.72 -33.89 2.75
N THR A 335 -28.51 -34.39 2.92
CA THR A 335 -27.36 -33.54 3.22
C THR A 335 -26.47 -33.38 1.99
N ARG A 336 -26.22 -32.13 1.62
CA ARG A 336 -25.35 -31.76 0.50
C ARG A 336 -24.09 -31.11 1.01
N THR A 337 -22.95 -31.48 0.42
CA THR A 337 -21.67 -30.81 0.67
C THR A 337 -21.16 -30.24 -0.65
N PRO A 338 -20.76 -28.96 -0.71
CA PRO A 338 -20.12 -28.43 -1.90
C PRO A 338 -18.83 -29.21 -2.18
N ILE A 339 -18.72 -29.71 -3.42
CA ILE A 339 -17.60 -30.56 -3.86
C ILE A 339 -16.26 -29.82 -3.70
N GLU A 340 -16.26 -28.51 -3.97
CA GLU A 340 -15.05 -27.70 -4.10
C GLU A 340 -14.47 -27.25 -2.74
N SER A 341 -15.31 -26.83 -1.79
CA SER A 341 -14.84 -26.31 -0.50
C SER A 341 -14.84 -27.36 0.60
N GLY A 342 -15.92 -28.14 0.74
CA GLY A 342 -16.12 -29.01 1.89
C GLY A 342 -16.12 -28.32 3.24
N GLN A 343 -16.25 -26.98 3.27
CA GLN A 343 -16.10 -26.19 4.48
C GLN A 343 -17.41 -26.05 5.26
N TYR A 344 -18.54 -26.42 4.63
CA TYR A 344 -19.87 -26.46 5.22
C TYR A 344 -20.71 -27.57 4.59
N ALA A 345 -21.84 -27.87 5.22
CA ALA A 345 -22.87 -28.77 4.69
C ALA A 345 -24.24 -28.08 4.73
N THR A 346 -25.10 -28.40 3.78
CA THR A 346 -26.50 -27.97 3.76
C THR A 346 -27.38 -29.18 4.02
N ILE A 347 -28.20 -29.12 5.08
CA ILE A 347 -29.19 -30.14 5.40
C ILE A 347 -30.55 -29.65 4.91
N LEU A 348 -31.10 -30.34 3.91
CA LEU A 348 -32.45 -30.13 3.42
C LEU A 348 -33.40 -31.10 4.14
N LEU A 349 -34.42 -30.59 4.83
CA LEU A 349 -35.39 -31.38 5.58
C LEU A 349 -36.82 -31.15 5.07
N SER A 350 -37.62 -32.22 5.09
CA SER A 350 -39.05 -32.09 4.82
C SER A 350 -39.77 -31.40 5.98
N ASN A 351 -40.83 -30.66 5.69
CA ASN A 351 -41.64 -29.96 6.70
C ASN A 351 -42.23 -30.92 7.74
N SER A 352 -42.49 -32.17 7.36
CA SER A 352 -42.96 -33.22 8.27
C SER A 352 -41.97 -33.55 9.39
N VAL A 353 -40.66 -33.34 9.19
CA VAL A 353 -39.67 -33.48 10.27
C VAL A 353 -39.93 -32.45 11.37
N ALA A 354 -40.27 -31.21 11.00
CA ALA A 354 -40.62 -30.16 11.95
C ALA A 354 -42.01 -30.36 12.57
N GLU A 355 -42.97 -30.93 11.83
CA GLU A 355 -44.31 -31.26 12.35
C GLU A 355 -44.27 -32.37 13.41
N GLU A 356 -43.39 -33.36 13.26
CA GLU A 356 -43.25 -34.49 14.19
C GLU A 356 -42.24 -34.24 15.31
N TRP A 357 -41.57 -33.09 15.32
CA TRP A 357 -40.54 -32.78 16.31
C TRP A 357 -41.11 -32.63 17.73
N PRO A 358 -40.46 -33.17 18.79
CA PRO A 358 -39.18 -33.89 18.84
C PRO A 358 -39.33 -35.43 18.93
N GLY A 359 -40.13 -36.06 18.06
CA GLY A 359 -40.32 -37.51 18.04
C GLY A 359 -39.04 -38.31 17.75
N ASP A 360 -38.98 -39.56 18.21
CA ASP A 360 -37.77 -40.39 18.14
C ASP A 360 -37.25 -40.56 16.69
N SER A 361 -38.14 -40.82 15.73
CA SER A 361 -37.78 -40.93 14.31
C SER A 361 -37.29 -39.62 13.70
N SER A 362 -37.89 -38.48 14.07
CA SER A 362 -37.42 -37.16 13.61
C SER A 362 -36.02 -36.82 14.15
N ARG A 363 -35.74 -37.14 15.42
CA ARG A 363 -34.41 -36.95 16.03
C ARG A 363 -33.37 -37.88 15.43
N ALA A 364 -33.74 -39.14 15.18
CA ALA A 364 -32.87 -40.12 14.57
C ALA A 364 -32.52 -39.77 13.12
N LEU A 365 -33.48 -39.29 12.33
CA LEU A 365 -33.25 -38.80 10.98
C LEU A 365 -32.33 -37.57 10.99
N VAL A 366 -32.58 -36.58 11.85
CA VAL A 366 -31.70 -35.39 11.93
C VAL A 366 -30.28 -35.78 12.35
N ALA A 367 -30.13 -36.77 13.24
CA ALA A 367 -28.82 -37.29 13.61
C ALA A 367 -28.12 -38.02 12.46
N HIS A 368 -28.87 -38.72 11.60
CA HIS A 368 -28.35 -39.32 10.37
C HIS A 368 -27.84 -38.25 9.40
N GLU A 369 -28.64 -37.22 9.12
CA GLU A 369 -28.21 -36.10 8.25
C GLU A 369 -26.99 -35.36 8.81
N ALA A 370 -26.94 -35.16 10.12
CA ALA A 370 -25.75 -34.63 10.78
C ALA A 370 -24.52 -35.54 10.59
N GLY A 371 -24.72 -36.86 10.47
CA GLY A 371 -23.68 -37.83 10.14
C GLY A 371 -23.07 -37.65 8.75
N HIS A 372 -23.88 -37.29 7.75
CA HIS A 372 -23.37 -36.86 6.44
C HIS A 372 -22.58 -35.54 6.57
N ALA A 373 -23.07 -34.61 7.38
CA ALA A 373 -22.42 -33.31 7.55
C ALA A 373 -21.04 -33.41 8.24
N ILE A 374 -20.87 -34.22 9.29
CA ILE A 374 -19.57 -34.37 9.99
C ILE A 374 -18.48 -34.98 9.10
N ALA A 375 -18.86 -35.71 8.05
CA ALA A 375 -17.92 -36.24 7.09
C ALA A 375 -17.08 -35.12 6.43
N THR A 376 -17.57 -33.87 6.38
CA THR A 376 -16.79 -32.70 5.92
C THR A 376 -15.53 -32.45 6.73
N LYS A 377 -15.60 -32.61 8.06
CA LYS A 377 -14.46 -32.49 8.99
C LYS A 377 -13.54 -33.69 8.94
N CYS A 378 -14.10 -34.87 8.67
CA CYS A 378 -13.40 -36.16 8.77
C CYS A 378 -13.21 -36.83 7.41
N ARG A 379 -13.04 -36.04 6.34
CA ARG A 379 -12.96 -36.54 4.95
C ARG A 379 -11.93 -37.64 4.73
N SER A 380 -10.83 -37.66 5.49
CA SER A 380 -9.80 -38.71 5.37
C SER A 380 -10.19 -40.04 6.05
N MET A 381 -11.25 -40.04 6.85
CA MET A 381 -11.75 -41.21 7.58
C MET A 381 -12.95 -41.87 6.88
N VAL A 382 -13.64 -41.16 6.00
CA VAL A 382 -14.87 -41.66 5.35
C VAL A 382 -14.60 -42.02 3.90
N ASP A 383 -15.04 -43.20 3.49
CA ASP A 383 -15.17 -43.52 2.07
C ASP A 383 -16.49 -42.94 1.53
N ASN A 384 -16.41 -41.76 0.93
CA ASN A 384 -17.55 -41.08 0.30
C ASN A 384 -17.57 -41.26 -1.22
N THR A 385 -16.83 -42.25 -1.75
CA THR A 385 -16.73 -42.46 -3.21
C THR A 385 -17.97 -43.11 -3.82
N ASP A 386 -18.78 -43.77 -2.99
CA ASP A 386 -20.08 -44.31 -3.36
C ASP A 386 -21.15 -44.01 -2.28
N SER A 387 -22.42 -43.97 -2.71
CA SER A 387 -23.53 -43.62 -1.84
C SER A 387 -23.73 -44.61 -0.69
N ALA A 388 -23.53 -45.91 -0.88
CA ALA A 388 -23.78 -46.89 0.17
C ALA A 388 -22.80 -46.72 1.34
N SER A 389 -21.54 -46.41 1.04
CA SER A 389 -20.53 -46.12 2.06
C SER A 389 -20.83 -44.83 2.84
N ALA A 390 -21.34 -43.79 2.16
CA ALA A 390 -21.78 -42.55 2.80
C ALA A 390 -23.01 -42.77 3.71
N GLU A 391 -24.02 -43.52 3.25
CA GLU A 391 -25.21 -43.85 4.06
C GLU A 391 -24.87 -44.72 5.28
N ALA A 392 -23.94 -45.67 5.12
CA ALA A 392 -23.43 -46.48 6.21
C ALA A 392 -22.70 -45.63 7.26
N TRP A 393 -21.92 -44.64 6.83
CA TRP A 393 -21.26 -43.68 7.73
C TRP A 393 -22.27 -42.83 8.50
N ALA A 394 -23.23 -42.22 7.83
CA ALA A 394 -24.26 -41.39 8.46
C ALA A 394 -25.09 -42.17 9.49
N THR A 395 -25.47 -43.40 9.13
CA THR A 395 -26.17 -44.33 10.05
C THR A 395 -25.28 -44.68 11.25
N ALA A 396 -24.00 -44.95 11.01
CA ALA A 396 -23.04 -45.29 12.08
C ALA A 396 -22.83 -44.13 13.06
N TRP A 397 -22.78 -42.90 12.55
CA TRP A 397 -22.71 -41.69 13.36
C TRP A 397 -23.95 -41.53 14.25
N ALA A 398 -25.15 -41.65 13.67
CA ALA A 398 -26.40 -41.53 14.42
C ALA A 398 -26.49 -42.58 15.56
N ILE A 399 -26.14 -43.84 15.28
CA ILE A 399 -26.05 -44.91 16.27
C ILE A 399 -25.03 -44.57 17.35
N GLY A 400 -23.83 -44.11 16.97
CA GLY A 400 -22.78 -43.73 17.91
C GLY A 400 -23.17 -42.58 18.83
N MET A 401 -24.01 -41.65 18.35
CA MET A 401 -24.59 -40.56 19.13
C MET A 401 -25.78 -40.99 20.00
N GLY A 402 -26.17 -42.27 19.94
CA GLY A 402 -27.22 -42.86 20.78
C GLY A 402 -28.61 -42.90 20.15
N PHE A 403 -28.75 -42.60 18.87
CA PHE A 403 -30.03 -42.62 18.16
C PHE A 403 -30.24 -43.98 17.49
N THR A 404 -31.05 -44.83 18.12
CA THR A 404 -31.27 -46.23 17.70
C THR A 404 -32.65 -46.47 17.07
N ASP A 405 -33.50 -45.45 16.97
CA ASP A 405 -34.76 -45.57 16.22
C ASP A 405 -34.47 -45.88 14.74
N PRO A 406 -35.28 -46.71 14.05
CA PRO A 406 -35.02 -47.09 12.66
C PRO A 406 -34.87 -45.93 11.67
N GLY A 407 -35.42 -44.75 12.01
CA GLY A 407 -35.23 -43.50 11.26
C GLY A 407 -33.79 -43.00 11.17
N ASN A 408 -32.84 -43.59 11.91
CA ASN A 408 -31.40 -43.29 11.83
C ASN A 408 -30.72 -43.77 10.52
N GLY A 409 -31.47 -44.32 9.57
CA GLY A 409 -30.97 -44.91 8.32
C GLY A 409 -31.03 -46.43 8.29
N THR A 410 -31.15 -47.11 9.44
CA THR A 410 -31.20 -48.59 9.46
C THR A 410 -32.42 -49.18 8.75
N GLN A 411 -33.56 -48.47 8.73
CA GLN A 411 -34.74 -48.90 7.96
C GLN A 411 -34.49 -48.90 6.44
N ALA A 412 -33.72 -47.93 5.94
CA ALA A 412 -33.50 -47.75 4.50
C ALA A 412 -32.25 -48.51 4.01
N TYR A 413 -31.18 -48.52 4.81
CA TYR A 413 -29.84 -48.93 4.39
C TYR A 413 -29.28 -50.13 5.19
N GLY A 414 -29.98 -50.55 6.24
CA GLY A 414 -29.52 -51.60 7.15
C GLY A 414 -28.52 -51.11 8.20
N SER A 415 -28.12 -52.01 9.11
CA SER A 415 -27.15 -51.67 10.17
C SER A 415 -25.72 -51.68 9.64
N PRO A 416 -24.93 -50.61 9.90
CA PRO A 416 -23.52 -50.60 9.56
C PRO A 416 -22.72 -51.53 10.48
N PRO A 417 -21.54 -52.01 10.07
CA PRO A 417 -20.65 -52.78 10.94
C PRO A 417 -20.18 -51.97 12.17
N ASP A 418 -20.01 -52.62 13.32
CA ASP A 418 -19.54 -51.97 14.57
C ASP A 418 -18.21 -51.21 14.39
N ALA A 419 -17.33 -51.69 13.52
CA ALA A 419 -16.06 -51.03 13.21
C ALA A 419 -16.29 -49.63 12.59
N VAL A 420 -17.33 -49.46 11.77
CA VAL A 420 -17.70 -48.16 11.18
C VAL A 420 -18.29 -47.23 12.24
N VAL A 421 -19.07 -47.75 13.18
CA VAL A 421 -19.58 -46.97 14.33
C VAL A 421 -18.43 -46.46 15.20
N GLN A 422 -17.45 -47.32 15.50
CA GLN A 422 -16.25 -46.93 16.25
C GLN A 422 -15.45 -45.87 15.49
N GLN A 423 -15.31 -46.01 14.17
CA GLN A 423 -14.60 -45.05 13.32
C GLN A 423 -15.32 -43.70 13.28
N ALA A 424 -16.66 -43.68 13.14
CA ALA A 424 -17.47 -42.48 13.21
C ALA A 424 -17.33 -41.78 14.57
N MET A 425 -17.28 -42.54 15.67
CA MET A 425 -17.07 -41.97 17.00
C MET A 425 -15.65 -41.46 17.26
N ALA A 426 -14.65 -41.97 16.54
CA ALA A 426 -13.29 -41.42 16.60
C ALA A 426 -13.13 -40.07 15.89
N CYS A 427 -14.11 -39.66 15.07
CA CYS A 427 -14.12 -38.38 14.35
C CYS A 427 -14.61 -37.19 15.21
N ARG A 428 -15.38 -37.47 16.26
CA ARG A 428 -15.90 -36.46 17.20
C ARG A 428 -14.76 -35.71 17.90
#